data_AF-A0A364H4P8-F1
#
_entry.id   AF-A0A364H4P8-F1
#
_cell.length_a   1.000
_cell.length_b   1.000
_cell.length_c   1.000
_cell.angle_alpha   90.00
_cell.angle_beta   90.00
_cell.angle_gamma   90.00
#
_symmetry.space_group_name_H-M   'P 1'
#
loop_
_entity.id
_entity.type
_entity.pdbx_description
1 polymer ?
#
loop_
_entity_poly.entity_id
_entity_poly.type
_entity_poly.pdbx_seq_one_letter_code
_entity_poly.pdbx_strand_id
1 'polypeptide(L)'
;MVNNHRPHGRTPARWEADLLKLRAFEMVLVLFYMEDLKKLILAAIEFTDKLNDVNRLDDGEPKTKEPKESKKIKLARAVLVSEGVINQVESEELRSLLDYRNTIGHEIHKLTVDVGAYSDLTRRDPKSLKPIPTYDYSAAKRAKQLRQTIIAGMTGKFTLSLSMSALAFEAAEKTYTTEIKRLKARVNKGIDKANIVISETNRVIESIPNSVKESIQFDHPWAINQNGTLNKLGASCVFRLFDAQATPLAAAYMMRISLRSANLWFKKWQTARIV
;
A
#
# COMPACT_ATOMS: atom_id res chain seq x y z
N MET A 1 2.46 20.80 -6.07
CA MET A 1 3.20 20.39 -7.29
C MET A 1 2.23 19.70 -8.25
N VAL A 2 2.12 20.24 -9.46
CA VAL A 2 1.33 19.65 -10.57
C VAL A 2 2.23 18.80 -11.50
N ASN A 3 3.53 18.69 -11.21
CA ASN A 3 4.48 17.94 -12.04
C ASN A 3 4.95 16.66 -11.31
N ASN A 4 4.61 15.50 -11.87
CA ASN A 4 4.99 14.13 -11.45
C ASN A 4 6.51 13.84 -11.54
N HIS A 5 7.35 14.87 -11.63
CA HIS A 5 8.79 14.66 -11.72
C HIS A 5 9.37 14.29 -10.37
N ARG A 6 10.28 13.31 -10.35
CA ARG A 6 10.96 12.83 -9.13
C ARG A 6 12.46 13.10 -9.25
N PRO A 7 12.95 14.26 -8.77
CA PRO A 7 14.37 14.65 -8.88
C PRO A 7 15.34 13.64 -8.26
N HIS A 8 14.89 12.87 -7.27
CA HIS A 8 15.67 11.85 -6.58
C HIS A 8 15.76 10.51 -7.34
N GLY A 9 15.08 10.39 -8.48
CA GLY A 9 15.03 9.17 -9.28
C GLY A 9 13.77 8.33 -9.04
N ARG A 10 13.73 7.17 -9.69
CA ARG A 10 12.57 6.25 -9.66
C ARG A 10 12.55 5.32 -8.44
N THR A 11 13.69 5.19 -7.75
CA THR A 11 13.76 4.38 -6.53
C THR A 11 12.90 5.01 -5.44
N PRO A 12 12.12 4.20 -4.70
CA PRO A 12 11.36 4.72 -3.56
C PRO A 12 12.28 5.44 -2.57
N ALA A 13 11.84 6.58 -2.08
CA ALA A 13 12.46 7.25 -0.94
C ALA A 13 12.41 6.33 0.28
N ARG A 14 13.28 6.58 1.27
CA ARG A 14 13.37 5.74 2.46
C ARG A 14 12.03 5.54 3.17
N TRP A 15 11.23 6.60 3.30
CA TRP A 15 9.92 6.53 3.94
C TRP A 15 8.88 5.75 3.12
N GLU A 16 8.96 5.80 1.78
CA GLU A 16 8.14 5.00 0.88
C GLU A 16 8.51 3.52 0.96
N ALA A 17 9.80 3.20 1.01
CA ALA A 17 10.26 1.84 1.23
C ALA A 17 9.83 1.29 2.60
N ASP A 18 9.87 2.12 3.65
CA ASP A 18 9.38 1.74 4.97
C ASP A 18 7.85 1.58 4.98
N LEU A 19 7.11 2.37 4.19
CA LEU A 19 5.66 2.19 3.98
C LEU A 19 5.36 0.87 3.28
N LEU A 20 6.11 0.49 2.25
CA LEU A 20 5.95 -0.80 1.58
C LEU A 20 6.20 -1.98 2.55
N LYS A 21 7.24 -1.90 3.38
CA LYS A 21 7.50 -2.91 4.43
C LYS A 21 6.38 -2.98 5.46
N LEU A 22 5.86 -1.82 5.88
CA LEU A 22 4.73 -1.73 6.80
C LEU A 22 3.53 -2.49 6.23
N ARG A 23 3.16 -2.20 4.98
CA ARG A 23 2.06 -2.88 4.29
C ARG A 23 2.31 -4.37 4.17
N ALA A 24 3.53 -4.79 3.86
CA ALA A 24 3.90 -6.19 3.75
C ALA A 24 3.65 -6.95 5.07
N PHE A 25 4.07 -6.42 6.21
CA PHE A 25 3.80 -7.07 7.50
C PHE A 25 2.32 -7.10 7.85
N GLU A 26 1.58 -6.01 7.61
CA GLU A 26 0.13 -5.98 7.82
C GLU A 26 -0.61 -6.99 6.92
N MET A 27 -0.20 -7.12 5.66
CA MET A 27 -0.74 -8.10 4.72
C MET A 27 -0.45 -9.54 5.17
N VAL A 28 0.75 -9.84 5.65
CA VAL A 28 1.10 -11.16 6.19
C VAL A 28 0.21 -11.53 7.38
N LEU A 29 -0.06 -10.58 8.28
CA LEU A 29 -0.99 -10.79 9.39
C LEU A 29 -2.42 -11.08 8.90
N VAL A 30 -2.92 -10.33 7.91
CA VAL A 30 -4.25 -10.58 7.32
C VAL A 30 -4.31 -11.97 6.68
N LEU A 31 -3.30 -12.34 5.87
CA LEU A 31 -3.22 -13.67 5.25
C LEU A 31 -3.31 -14.76 6.32
N PHE A 32 -2.50 -14.66 7.38
CA PHE A 32 -2.48 -15.64 8.45
C PHE A 32 -3.83 -15.71 9.19
N TYR A 33 -4.32 -14.58 9.72
CA TYR A 33 -5.53 -14.57 10.53
C TYR A 33 -6.74 -15.07 9.77
N MET A 34 -6.92 -14.67 8.52
CA MET A 34 -8.09 -15.04 7.73
C MET A 34 -8.01 -16.49 7.22
N GLU A 35 -6.81 -16.97 6.87
CA GLU A 35 -6.62 -18.36 6.45
C GLU A 35 -6.83 -19.34 7.61
N ASP A 36 -6.22 -19.06 8.77
CA ASP A 36 -6.36 -19.88 9.97
C ASP A 36 -7.81 -19.89 10.46
N LEU A 37 -8.46 -18.72 10.51
CA LEU A 37 -9.87 -18.59 10.90
C LEU A 37 -10.80 -19.35 9.96
N LYS A 38 -10.59 -19.26 8.64
CA LYS A 38 -11.38 -20.00 7.65
C LYS A 38 -11.28 -21.51 7.88
N LYS A 39 -10.06 -22.03 8.07
CA LYS A 39 -9.83 -23.46 8.35
C LYS A 39 -10.47 -23.90 9.65
N LEU A 40 -10.33 -23.10 10.70
CA LEU A 40 -10.91 -23.37 12.01
C LEU A 40 -12.45 -23.45 11.95
N ILE A 41 -13.10 -22.48 11.30
CA ILE A 41 -14.55 -22.45 11.16
C ILE A 41 -15.05 -23.72 10.44
N LEU A 42 -14.46 -24.03 9.28
CA LEU A 42 -14.87 -25.19 8.49
C LEU A 42 -14.66 -26.48 9.28
N ALA A 43 -13.47 -26.68 9.87
CA ALA A 43 -13.17 -27.89 10.63
C ALA A 43 -14.09 -28.05 11.86
N ALA A 44 -14.39 -26.97 12.58
CA ALA A 44 -15.25 -27.02 13.75
C ALA A 44 -16.71 -27.34 13.40
N ILE A 45 -17.24 -26.79 12.30
CA ILE A 45 -18.58 -27.14 11.81
C ILE A 45 -18.58 -28.59 11.33
N GLU A 46 -17.65 -29.00 10.46
CA GLU A 46 -17.57 -30.38 9.93
C GLU A 46 -17.47 -31.41 11.06
N PHE A 47 -16.67 -31.14 12.10
CA PHE A 47 -16.54 -32.07 13.22
C PHE A 47 -17.79 -32.12 14.09
N THR A 48 -18.42 -30.98 14.38
CA THR A 48 -19.67 -30.90 15.15
C THR A 48 -20.82 -31.58 14.41
N ASP A 49 -20.91 -31.35 13.10
CA ASP A 49 -21.90 -31.94 12.20
C ASP A 49 -21.77 -33.47 12.17
N LYS A 50 -20.53 -33.96 12.04
CA LYS A 50 -20.24 -35.40 12.09
C LYS A 50 -20.64 -36.05 13.41
N LEU A 51 -20.49 -35.35 14.54
CA LEU A 51 -20.92 -35.87 15.85
C LEU A 51 -22.44 -35.89 16.02
N ASN A 52 -23.15 -34.96 15.37
CA ASN A 52 -24.59 -34.82 15.48
C ASN A 52 -25.36 -35.50 14.32
N ASP A 53 -24.66 -36.20 13.44
CA ASP A 53 -25.20 -36.83 12.22
C ASP A 53 -25.98 -35.86 11.31
N VAL A 54 -25.47 -34.63 11.19
CA VAL A 54 -25.99 -33.60 10.27
C VAL A 54 -24.90 -33.25 9.26
N ASN A 55 -25.26 -32.65 8.11
CA ASN A 55 -24.29 -32.10 7.17
C ASN A 55 -24.73 -30.71 6.68
N ARG A 56 -24.46 -29.67 7.47
CA ARG A 56 -24.87 -28.28 7.18
C ARG A 56 -23.96 -27.58 6.17
N LEU A 57 -22.82 -28.18 5.83
CA LEU A 57 -21.91 -27.70 4.80
C LEU A 57 -22.10 -28.42 3.45
N ASP A 58 -23.10 -29.28 3.34
CA ASP A 58 -23.54 -29.87 2.07
C ASP A 58 -24.33 -28.85 1.24
N ASP A 59 -24.07 -28.80 -0.06
CA ASP A 59 -24.87 -28.02 -1.01
C ASP A 59 -25.92 -28.87 -1.75
N GLY A 60 -26.03 -30.16 -1.41
CA GLY A 60 -27.00 -31.08 -1.99
C GLY A 60 -26.67 -31.49 -3.44
N GLU A 61 -25.49 -31.10 -3.96
CA GLU A 61 -24.99 -31.57 -5.25
C GLU A 61 -24.45 -33.01 -5.13
N PRO A 62 -24.51 -33.82 -6.21
CA PRO A 62 -24.05 -35.21 -6.16
C PRO A 62 -22.59 -35.31 -5.69
N LYS A 63 -22.30 -36.27 -4.80
CA LYS A 63 -20.99 -36.55 -4.16
C LYS A 63 -19.79 -36.71 -5.11
N THR A 64 -20.00 -36.71 -6.42
CA THR A 64 -18.95 -36.76 -7.45
C THR A 64 -18.20 -35.44 -7.62
N LYS A 65 -18.67 -34.33 -7.03
CA LYS A 65 -17.93 -33.06 -6.99
C LYS A 65 -17.90 -32.52 -5.57
N GLU A 66 -16.71 -32.42 -4.98
CA GLU A 66 -16.57 -31.68 -3.73
C GLU A 66 -17.01 -30.22 -3.92
N PRO A 67 -17.85 -29.68 -3.02
CA PRO A 67 -18.29 -28.30 -3.14
C PRO A 67 -17.09 -27.37 -3.15
N LYS A 68 -17.07 -26.43 -4.10
CA LYS A 68 -16.00 -25.42 -4.18
C LYS A 68 -15.84 -24.75 -2.82
N GLU A 69 -14.60 -24.55 -2.37
CA GLU A 69 -14.29 -23.98 -1.06
C GLU A 69 -15.00 -22.63 -0.79
N SER A 70 -15.20 -21.84 -1.85
CA SER A 70 -15.96 -20.58 -1.83
C SER A 70 -17.46 -20.75 -1.53
N LYS A 71 -18.04 -21.92 -1.82
CA LYS A 71 -19.42 -22.27 -1.43
C LYS A 71 -19.47 -22.73 0.02
N LYS A 72 -18.55 -23.60 0.45
CA LYS A 72 -18.45 -24.06 1.85
C LYS A 72 -18.36 -22.89 2.83
N ILE A 73 -17.55 -21.88 2.52
CA ILE A 73 -17.42 -20.71 3.41
C ILE A 73 -18.69 -19.84 3.45
N LYS A 74 -19.52 -19.83 2.39
CA LYS A 74 -20.82 -19.15 2.41
C LYS A 74 -21.82 -19.87 3.31
N LEU A 75 -21.87 -21.20 3.23
CA LEU A 75 -22.70 -22.03 4.11
C LEU A 75 -22.26 -21.89 5.56
N ALA A 76 -20.95 -21.97 5.82
CA ALA A 76 -20.38 -21.78 7.15
C ALA A 76 -20.77 -20.43 7.77
N ARG A 77 -20.74 -19.34 7.00
CA ARG A 77 -21.21 -18.03 7.45
C ARG A 77 -22.68 -18.04 7.87
N ALA A 78 -23.55 -18.73 7.12
CA ALA A 78 -24.96 -18.85 7.48
C ALA A 78 -25.15 -19.64 8.79
N VAL A 79 -24.39 -20.73 8.97
CA VAL A 79 -24.39 -21.53 10.21
C VAL A 79 -23.94 -20.70 11.41
N LEU A 80 -22.87 -19.91 11.28
CA LEU A 80 -22.40 -19.07 12.39
C LEU A 80 -23.42 -18.01 12.80
N VAL A 81 -24.21 -17.48 11.85
CA VAL A 81 -25.30 -16.53 12.14
C VAL A 81 -26.48 -17.23 12.80
N SER A 82 -26.91 -18.39 12.28
CA SER A 82 -28.05 -19.13 12.85
C SER A 82 -27.78 -19.60 14.29
N GLU A 83 -26.54 -19.97 14.58
CA GLU A 83 -26.09 -20.40 15.92
C GLU A 83 -25.78 -19.21 16.84
N GLY A 84 -25.95 -17.97 16.37
CA GLY A 84 -25.68 -16.75 17.13
C GLY A 84 -24.23 -16.64 17.59
N VAL A 85 -23.28 -17.17 16.82
CA VAL A 85 -21.83 -16.95 17.03
C VAL A 85 -21.47 -15.53 16.61
N ILE A 86 -22.05 -15.08 15.49
CA ILE A 86 -21.88 -13.76 14.92
C ILE A 86 -23.22 -13.19 14.48
N ASN A 87 -23.29 -11.87 14.38
CA ASN A 87 -24.40 -11.18 13.73
C ASN A 87 -24.17 -11.02 12.21
N GLN A 88 -25.16 -10.46 11.52
CA GLN A 88 -25.09 -10.26 10.08
C GLN A 88 -23.93 -9.34 9.66
N VAL A 89 -23.71 -8.24 10.39
CA VAL A 89 -22.63 -7.26 10.14
C VAL A 89 -21.25 -7.92 10.23
N GLU A 90 -21.03 -8.74 11.27
CA GLU A 90 -19.80 -9.52 11.46
C GLU A 90 -19.63 -10.59 10.37
N SER A 91 -20.74 -11.15 9.88
CA SER A 91 -20.72 -12.06 8.74
C SER A 91 -20.32 -11.34 7.46
N GLU A 92 -20.83 -10.14 7.18
CA GLU A 92 -20.36 -9.31 6.04
C GLU A 92 -18.88 -8.95 6.17
N GLU A 93 -18.45 -8.61 7.38
CA GLU A 93 -17.06 -8.30 7.71
C GLU A 93 -16.13 -9.48 7.41
N LEU A 94 -16.52 -10.70 7.83
CA LEU A 94 -15.81 -11.94 7.52
C LEU A 94 -15.64 -12.12 6.01
N ARG A 95 -16.71 -11.89 5.24
CA ARG A 95 -16.64 -11.95 3.77
C ARG A 95 -15.67 -10.90 3.21
N SER A 96 -15.80 -9.66 3.64
CA SER A 96 -14.95 -8.55 3.17
C SER A 96 -13.46 -8.82 3.43
N LEU A 97 -13.11 -9.34 4.60
CA LEU A 97 -11.73 -9.66 4.94
C LEU A 97 -11.19 -10.89 4.20
N LEU A 98 -12.03 -11.89 3.92
CA LEU A 98 -11.65 -13.02 3.06
C LEU A 98 -11.40 -12.58 1.61
N ASP A 99 -12.26 -11.71 1.08
CA ASP A 99 -12.08 -11.11 -0.25
C ASP A 99 -10.79 -10.29 -0.29
N TYR A 100 -10.53 -9.48 0.75
CA TYR A 100 -9.29 -8.71 0.85
C TYR A 100 -8.04 -9.61 0.94
N ARG A 101 -8.10 -10.70 1.71
CA ARG A 101 -7.05 -11.74 1.74
C ARG A 101 -6.80 -12.32 0.35
N ASN A 102 -7.84 -12.55 -0.45
CA ASN A 102 -7.69 -13.02 -1.83
C ASN A 102 -7.05 -11.96 -2.73
N THR A 103 -7.40 -10.68 -2.57
CA THR A 103 -6.72 -9.57 -3.26
C THR A 103 -5.24 -9.52 -2.90
N ILE A 104 -4.86 -9.70 -1.63
CA ILE A 104 -3.44 -9.77 -1.22
C ILE A 104 -2.74 -10.94 -1.93
N GLY A 105 -3.36 -12.12 -1.93
CA GLY A 105 -2.77 -13.34 -2.49
C GLY A 105 -2.62 -13.34 -4.01
N HIS A 106 -3.48 -12.62 -4.74
CA HIS A 106 -3.50 -12.66 -6.20
C HIS A 106 -3.10 -11.35 -6.89
N GLU A 107 -3.25 -10.21 -6.21
CA GLU A 107 -3.15 -8.89 -6.82
C GLU A 107 -2.33 -7.89 -5.96
N ILE A 108 -1.26 -8.35 -5.29
CA ILE A 108 -0.44 -7.53 -4.39
C ILE A 108 0.09 -6.21 -5.02
N HIS A 109 0.33 -6.20 -6.33
CA HIS A 109 0.75 -5.00 -7.06
C HIS A 109 -0.31 -3.89 -7.01
N LYS A 110 -1.61 -4.24 -7.00
CA LYS A 110 -2.71 -3.27 -6.84
C LYS A 110 -2.68 -2.57 -5.49
N LEU A 111 -2.15 -3.23 -4.47
CA LEU A 111 -2.06 -2.75 -3.08
C LEU A 111 -0.77 -1.96 -2.79
N THR A 112 0.14 -1.82 -3.77
CA THR A 112 1.46 -1.21 -3.58
C THR A 112 1.84 -0.20 -4.66
N VAL A 113 1.16 -0.22 -5.82
CA VAL A 113 1.46 0.66 -6.97
C VAL A 113 1.37 2.15 -6.65
N ASP A 114 0.54 2.53 -5.68
CA ASP A 114 0.36 3.91 -5.23
C ASP A 114 1.57 4.49 -4.48
N VAL A 115 2.59 3.68 -4.20
CA VAL A 115 3.81 4.09 -3.49
C VAL A 115 5.01 4.10 -4.44
N GLY A 116 5.71 5.24 -4.51
CA GLY A 116 6.91 5.39 -5.33
C GLY A 116 6.62 5.89 -6.75
N ALA A 117 7.55 5.67 -7.67
CA ALA A 117 7.60 6.35 -8.96
C ALA A 117 6.45 6.05 -9.94
N TYR A 118 5.63 5.06 -9.59
CA TYR A 118 4.50 4.60 -10.39
C TYR A 118 3.16 4.88 -9.71
N SER A 119 3.14 5.76 -8.70
CA SER A 119 1.93 6.15 -7.95
C SER A 119 0.81 6.70 -8.83
N ASP A 120 1.18 7.21 -10.01
CA ASP A 120 0.28 7.80 -10.99
C ASP A 120 -0.19 6.82 -12.06
N LEU A 121 0.34 5.57 -12.05
CA LEU A 121 -0.21 4.53 -12.89
C LEU A 121 -1.70 4.36 -12.57
N THR A 122 -2.48 4.25 -13.65
CA THR A 122 -3.93 4.40 -13.68
C THR A 122 -4.59 3.75 -12.47
N ARG A 123 -5.28 4.54 -11.63
CA ARG A 123 -6.07 4.04 -10.48
C ARG A 123 -7.31 3.23 -10.91
N ARG A 124 -7.39 2.82 -12.17
CA ARG A 124 -8.47 2.02 -12.72
C ARG A 124 -7.88 0.80 -13.39
N ASP A 125 -8.46 -0.35 -13.10
CA ASP A 125 -8.09 -1.61 -13.72
C ASP A 125 -8.32 -1.50 -15.25
N PRO A 126 -7.32 -1.79 -16.09
CA PRO A 126 -7.40 -1.55 -17.53
C PRO A 126 -8.41 -2.44 -18.24
N LYS A 127 -8.85 -3.55 -17.63
CA LYS A 127 -9.85 -4.46 -18.19
C LYS A 127 -11.27 -4.13 -17.72
N SER A 128 -11.42 -3.76 -16.45
CA SER A 128 -12.75 -3.55 -15.84
C SER A 128 -13.13 -2.08 -15.65
N LEU A 129 -12.19 -1.14 -15.84
CA LEU A 129 -12.33 0.30 -15.58
C LEU A 129 -12.75 0.66 -14.15
N LYS A 130 -12.79 -0.33 -13.25
CA LYS A 130 -13.11 -0.15 -11.83
C LYS A 130 -11.92 0.44 -11.08
N PRO A 131 -12.16 1.23 -10.01
CA PRO A 131 -11.09 1.71 -9.16
C PRO A 131 -10.23 0.55 -8.64
N ILE A 132 -8.91 0.70 -8.72
CA ILE A 132 -7.98 -0.23 -8.09
C ILE A 132 -8.24 -0.19 -6.57
N PRO A 133 -8.32 -1.35 -5.89
CA PRO A 133 -8.55 -1.40 -4.45
C PRO A 133 -7.51 -0.57 -3.70
N THR A 134 -7.99 0.35 -2.85
CA THR A 134 -7.10 1.09 -1.96
C THR A 134 -6.58 0.18 -0.86
N TYR A 135 -5.33 0.40 -0.44
CA TYR A 135 -4.76 -0.32 0.69
C TYR A 135 -5.56 -0.02 1.98
N ASP A 136 -5.92 -1.06 2.72
CA ASP A 136 -6.68 -0.93 3.97
C ASP A 136 -5.77 -1.13 5.20
N TYR A 137 -5.38 -0.01 5.79
CA TYR A 137 -4.55 0.04 7.00
C TYR A 137 -5.23 -0.48 8.27
N SER A 138 -6.54 -0.72 8.24
CA SER A 138 -7.32 -1.26 9.35
C SER A 138 -7.51 -2.78 9.28
N ALA A 139 -7.32 -3.39 8.10
CA ALA A 139 -7.66 -4.78 7.83
C ALA A 139 -7.00 -5.77 8.80
N ALA A 140 -5.70 -5.60 9.10
CA ALA A 140 -5.00 -6.49 10.03
C ALA A 140 -5.60 -6.44 11.46
N LYS A 141 -5.98 -5.25 11.91
CA LYS A 141 -6.62 -5.06 13.23
C LYS A 141 -8.02 -5.69 13.24
N ARG A 142 -8.83 -5.40 12.21
CA ARG A 142 -10.18 -5.94 12.06
C ARG A 142 -10.17 -7.48 11.97
N ALA A 143 -9.27 -8.05 11.18
CA ALA A 143 -9.08 -9.50 11.06
C ALA A 143 -8.72 -10.15 12.41
N LYS A 144 -7.80 -9.54 13.17
CA LYS A 144 -7.45 -10.04 14.51
C LYS A 144 -8.65 -10.02 15.46
N GLN A 145 -9.38 -8.91 15.50
CA GLN A 145 -10.55 -8.74 16.38
C GLN A 145 -11.66 -9.73 16.01
N LEU A 146 -12.00 -9.82 14.72
CA LEU A 146 -13.02 -10.75 14.24
C LEU A 146 -12.66 -12.21 14.54
N ARG A 147 -11.39 -12.59 14.35
CA ARG A 147 -10.90 -13.93 14.71
C ARG A 147 -11.12 -14.22 16.20
N GLN A 148 -10.82 -13.27 17.08
CA GLN A 148 -11.04 -13.43 18.52
C GLN A 148 -12.53 -13.56 18.85
N THR A 149 -13.38 -12.71 18.27
CA THR A 149 -14.84 -12.75 18.47
C THR A 149 -15.43 -14.09 18.05
N ILE A 150 -15.08 -14.58 16.86
CA ILE A 150 -15.61 -15.85 16.35
C ILE A 150 -15.14 -17.02 17.21
N ILE A 151 -13.85 -17.13 17.53
CA ILE A 151 -13.33 -18.22 18.36
C ILE A 151 -14.03 -18.23 19.74
N ALA A 152 -14.21 -17.06 20.35
CA ALA A 152 -14.94 -16.94 21.61
C ALA A 152 -16.40 -17.36 21.47
N GLY A 153 -17.11 -16.89 20.43
CA GLY A 153 -18.51 -17.21 20.20
C GLY A 153 -18.76 -18.69 19.83
N MET A 154 -17.78 -19.36 19.24
CA MET A 154 -17.84 -20.80 18.94
C MET A 154 -17.57 -21.68 20.17
N THR A 155 -16.92 -21.13 21.19
CA THR A 155 -16.59 -21.87 22.41
C THR A 155 -17.88 -22.32 23.10
N GLY A 156 -18.02 -23.63 23.33
CA GLY A 156 -19.21 -24.23 23.94
C GLY A 156 -20.37 -24.52 22.98
N LYS A 157 -20.34 -24.02 21.74
CA LYS A 157 -21.35 -24.32 20.70
C LYS A 157 -20.84 -25.32 19.65
N PHE A 158 -19.55 -25.28 19.37
CA PHE A 158 -18.90 -26.16 18.41
C PHE A 158 -17.76 -26.92 19.07
N THR A 159 -17.47 -28.09 18.51
CA THR A 159 -16.26 -28.83 18.87
C THR A 159 -15.08 -28.23 18.11
N LEU A 160 -14.17 -27.62 18.86
CA LEU A 160 -13.00 -26.95 18.31
C LEU A 160 -11.83 -27.93 18.25
N SER A 161 -11.16 -28.00 17.09
CA SER A 161 -9.86 -28.66 16.99
C SER A 161 -8.76 -27.71 17.44
N LEU A 162 -7.83 -28.22 18.25
CA LEU A 162 -6.62 -27.50 18.63
C LEU A 162 -5.70 -27.38 17.40
N SER A 163 -5.64 -26.20 16.79
CA SER A 163 -4.68 -25.89 15.73
C SER A 163 -3.34 -25.48 16.32
N MET A 164 -2.29 -26.25 16.05
CA MET A 164 -0.91 -25.86 16.38
C MET A 164 -0.41 -24.68 15.52
N SER A 165 -1.14 -24.29 14.47
CA SER A 165 -0.75 -23.21 13.55
C SER A 165 -0.67 -21.85 14.27
N ALA A 166 -1.56 -21.62 15.24
CA ALA A 166 -1.54 -20.41 16.07
C ALA A 166 -0.25 -20.34 16.92
N LEU A 167 0.15 -21.46 17.52
CA LEU A 167 1.39 -21.56 18.31
C LEU A 167 2.62 -21.43 17.42
N ALA A 168 2.61 -22.05 16.24
CA ALA A 168 3.70 -21.98 15.28
C ALA A 168 3.93 -20.54 14.75
N PHE A 169 2.90 -19.70 14.74
CA PHE A 169 2.99 -18.32 14.26
C PHE A 169 3.18 -17.27 15.37
N GLU A 170 3.02 -17.64 16.65
CA GLU A 170 3.01 -16.67 17.76
C GLU A 170 4.25 -15.77 17.81
N ALA A 171 5.44 -16.38 17.67
CA ALA A 171 6.70 -15.63 17.65
C ALA A 171 6.77 -14.64 16.48
N ALA A 172 6.29 -15.05 15.30
CA ALA A 172 6.23 -14.21 14.11
C ALA A 172 5.20 -13.09 14.29
N GLU A 173 4.00 -13.38 14.79
CA GLU A 173 2.96 -12.39 15.08
C GLU A 173 3.48 -11.28 16.00
N LYS A 174 4.13 -11.66 17.11
CA LYS A 174 4.67 -10.71 18.08
C LYS A 174 5.76 -9.83 17.47
N THR A 175 6.62 -10.42 16.65
CA THR A 175 7.69 -9.72 15.93
C THR A 175 7.10 -8.73 14.92
N TYR A 176 6.20 -9.19 14.05
CA TYR A 176 5.55 -8.34 13.04
C TYR A 176 4.75 -7.20 13.67
N THR A 177 3.99 -7.47 14.74
CA THR A 177 3.24 -6.42 15.45
C THR A 177 4.17 -5.34 16.02
N THR A 178 5.33 -5.74 16.55
CA THR A 178 6.33 -4.80 17.08
C THR A 178 6.98 -3.98 15.97
N GLU A 179 7.36 -4.63 14.87
CA GLU A 179 7.95 -3.95 13.71
C GLU A 179 6.95 -3.02 13.00
N ILE A 180 5.68 -3.38 12.92
CA ILE A 180 4.59 -2.51 12.42
C ILE A 180 4.55 -1.21 13.22
N LYS A 181 4.59 -1.26 14.56
CA LYS A 181 4.59 -0.05 15.41
C LYS A 181 5.81 0.84 15.12
N ARG A 182 7.00 0.24 15.02
CA ARG A 182 8.25 0.96 14.72
C ARG A 182 8.23 1.58 13.33
N LEU A 183 7.78 0.84 12.33
CA LEU A 183 7.66 1.31 10.96
C LEU A 183 6.65 2.44 10.83
N LYS A 184 5.47 2.35 11.48
CA LYS A 184 4.49 3.45 11.51
C LYS A 184 5.11 4.76 12.01
N ALA A 185 5.86 4.71 13.12
CA ALA A 185 6.55 5.90 13.64
C ALA A 185 7.60 6.45 12.66
N ARG A 186 8.39 5.58 12.01
CA ARG A 186 9.40 5.99 11.02
C ARG A 186 8.77 6.58 9.76
N VAL A 187 7.69 5.98 9.25
CA VAL A 187 6.96 6.43 8.08
C VAL A 187 6.38 7.81 8.33
N ASN A 188 5.67 8.01 9.45
CA ASN A 188 5.08 9.31 9.78
C ASN A 188 6.16 10.40 9.87
N LYS A 189 7.24 10.15 10.60
CA LYS A 189 8.38 11.09 10.66
C LYS A 189 9.00 11.38 9.29
N GLY A 190 9.02 10.38 8.41
CA GLY A 190 9.49 10.51 7.04
C GLY A 190 8.57 11.38 6.17
N ILE A 191 7.26 11.20 6.30
CA ILE A 191 6.22 12.00 5.64
C ILE A 191 6.30 13.45 6.11
N ASP A 192 6.41 13.69 7.42
CA ASP A 192 6.51 15.04 7.98
C ASP A 192 7.71 15.79 7.39
N LYS A 193 8.87 15.13 7.34
CA LYS A 193 10.07 15.68 6.71
C LYS A 193 9.88 15.96 5.23
N ALA A 194 9.25 15.03 4.50
CA ALA A 194 8.99 15.20 3.08
C ALA A 194 8.06 16.41 2.83
N ASN A 195 7.01 16.56 3.64
CA ASN A 195 6.07 17.68 3.57
C ASN A 195 6.76 19.02 3.82
N ILE A 196 7.66 19.10 4.82
CA ILE A 196 8.47 20.30 5.08
C ILE A 196 9.30 20.65 3.83
N VAL A 197 10.05 19.70 3.29
CA VAL A 197 10.89 19.92 2.10
C VAL A 197 10.07 20.35 0.89
N ILE A 198 8.92 19.71 0.65
CA ILE A 198 8.01 20.07 -0.45
C ILE A 198 7.47 21.48 -0.25
N SER A 199 7.05 21.85 0.97
CA SER A 199 6.52 23.17 1.27
C SER A 199 7.56 24.28 1.06
N GLU A 200 8.79 24.06 1.53
CA GLU A 200 9.89 25.00 1.33
C GLU A 200 10.26 25.13 -0.14
N THR A 201 10.31 24.01 -0.86
CA THR A 201 10.58 24.00 -2.30
C THR A 201 9.51 24.75 -3.08
N ASN A 202 8.22 24.56 -2.77
CA ASN A 202 7.13 25.29 -3.40
C ASN A 202 7.23 26.80 -3.11
N ARG A 203 7.54 27.20 -1.86
CA ARG A 203 7.76 28.60 -1.50
C ARG A 203 8.87 29.24 -2.34
N VAL A 204 9.99 28.53 -2.52
CA VAL A 204 11.09 29.00 -3.38
C VAL A 204 10.62 29.15 -4.82
N ILE A 205 9.94 28.14 -5.37
CA ILE A 205 9.41 28.18 -6.75
C ILE A 205 8.43 29.35 -6.93
N GLU A 206 7.56 29.60 -5.96
CA GLU A 206 6.59 30.70 -5.98
C GLU A 206 7.27 32.06 -5.97
N SER A 207 8.35 32.22 -5.20
CA SER A 207 9.12 33.48 -5.10
C SER A 207 9.88 33.87 -6.37
N ILE A 208 10.11 32.94 -7.32
CA ILE A 208 10.81 33.24 -8.57
C ILE A 208 9.94 34.19 -9.43
N PRO A 209 10.50 35.29 -9.97
CA PRO A 209 9.76 36.24 -10.80
C PRO A 209 9.10 35.60 -12.03
N ASN A 210 7.90 36.05 -12.39
CA ASN A 210 7.17 35.54 -13.56
C ASN A 210 7.93 35.75 -14.87
N SER A 211 8.68 36.84 -15.01
CA SER A 211 9.55 37.09 -16.17
C SER A 211 10.59 35.98 -16.37
N VAL A 212 11.16 35.46 -15.28
CA VAL A 212 12.08 34.32 -15.31
C VAL A 212 11.31 33.05 -15.65
N LYS A 213 10.14 32.83 -15.04
CA LYS A 213 9.29 31.66 -15.28
C LYS A 213 8.86 31.51 -16.74
N GLU A 214 8.36 32.59 -17.33
CA GLU A 214 7.91 32.64 -18.72
C GLU A 214 9.07 32.44 -19.70
N SER A 215 10.25 33.00 -19.38
CA SER A 215 11.42 32.89 -20.25
C SER A 215 12.00 31.47 -20.36
N ILE A 216 11.70 30.59 -19.40
CA ILE A 216 12.31 29.25 -19.31
C ILE A 216 11.45 28.18 -19.98
N GLN A 217 10.14 28.40 -20.17
CA GLN A 217 9.18 27.45 -20.75
C GLN A 217 9.39 26.00 -20.24
N PHE A 218 9.19 25.80 -18.94
CA PHE A 218 9.56 24.60 -18.16
C PHE A 218 9.19 23.23 -18.74
N ASP A 219 8.15 23.16 -19.57
CA ASP A 219 7.64 21.91 -20.12
C ASP A 219 8.08 21.66 -21.59
N HIS A 220 8.91 22.54 -22.17
CA HIS A 220 9.32 22.43 -23.56
C HIS A 220 10.53 21.50 -23.74
N PRO A 221 10.47 20.47 -24.63
CA PRO A 221 11.57 19.53 -24.87
C PRO A 221 12.89 20.13 -25.35
N TRP A 222 12.96 21.43 -25.64
CA TRP A 222 14.12 22.08 -26.26
C TRP A 222 15.28 22.35 -25.32
N ALA A 223 15.09 22.22 -24.00
CA ALA A 223 16.18 22.40 -23.03
C ALA A 223 17.01 21.12 -22.81
N ILE A 224 16.57 19.98 -23.37
CA ILE A 224 17.12 18.65 -23.11
C ILE A 224 17.49 17.98 -24.44
N ASN A 225 18.71 17.46 -24.55
CA ASN A 225 19.20 16.65 -25.66
C ASN A 225 18.49 15.28 -25.71
N GLN A 226 18.56 14.57 -26.84
CA GLN A 226 17.99 13.21 -26.98
C GLN A 226 18.52 12.22 -25.93
N ASN A 227 19.74 12.43 -25.43
CA ASN A 227 20.34 11.61 -24.37
C ASN A 227 19.94 12.02 -22.93
N GLY A 228 18.99 12.95 -22.78
CA GLY A 228 18.49 13.41 -21.47
C GLY A 228 19.37 14.45 -20.76
N THR A 229 20.45 14.94 -21.39
CA THR A 229 21.31 15.99 -20.83
C THR A 229 20.83 17.39 -21.19
N LEU A 230 21.12 18.40 -20.36
CA LEU A 230 20.83 19.80 -20.73
C LEU A 230 21.70 20.25 -21.91
N ASN A 231 21.10 20.93 -22.87
CA ASN A 231 21.84 21.64 -23.92
C ASN A 231 22.27 23.04 -23.44
N LYS A 232 22.92 23.83 -24.31
CA LYS A 232 23.39 25.18 -23.96
C LYS A 232 22.26 26.10 -23.48
N LEU A 233 21.08 26.00 -24.09
CA LEU A 233 19.89 26.76 -23.69
C LEU A 233 19.41 26.30 -22.31
N GLY A 234 19.28 25.00 -22.08
CA GLY A 234 18.91 24.44 -20.78
C GLY A 234 19.87 24.82 -19.66
N ALA A 235 21.17 24.88 -19.94
CA ALA A 235 22.17 25.36 -18.98
C ALA A 235 21.99 26.85 -18.65
N SER A 236 21.73 27.69 -19.65
CA SER A 236 21.41 29.11 -19.45
C SER A 236 20.14 29.31 -18.61
N CYS A 237 19.09 28.53 -18.88
CA CYS A 237 17.86 28.55 -18.07
C CYS A 237 18.12 28.19 -16.60
N VAL A 238 18.93 27.14 -16.34
CA VAL A 238 19.32 26.76 -14.99
C VAL A 238 20.09 27.86 -14.27
N PHE A 239 20.99 28.57 -14.96
CA PHE A 239 21.74 29.68 -14.36
C PHE A 239 20.82 30.85 -14.00
N ARG A 240 19.87 31.20 -14.89
CA ARG A 240 18.85 32.22 -14.59
C ARG A 240 17.98 31.86 -13.39
N LEU A 241 17.65 30.57 -13.20
CA LEU A 241 16.96 30.11 -12.00
C LEU A 241 17.79 30.36 -10.74
N PHE A 242 19.08 30.06 -10.77
CA PHE A 242 19.97 30.30 -9.63
C PHE A 242 20.20 31.80 -9.38
N ASP A 243 20.29 32.62 -10.42
CA ASP A 243 20.33 34.08 -10.30
C ASP A 243 19.06 34.62 -9.63
N ALA A 244 17.90 33.99 -9.89
CA ALA A 244 16.63 34.23 -9.24
C ALA A 244 16.47 33.50 -7.88
N GLN A 245 17.58 33.09 -7.25
CA GLN A 245 17.63 32.45 -5.94
C GLN A 245 16.92 31.09 -5.84
N ALA A 246 16.70 30.39 -6.95
CA ALA A 246 16.19 29.02 -6.90
C ALA A 246 17.20 28.09 -6.19
N THR A 247 16.69 27.17 -5.38
CA THR A 247 17.51 26.09 -4.83
C THR A 247 17.77 25.02 -5.89
N PRO A 248 18.81 24.17 -5.74
CA PRO A 248 19.04 23.04 -6.64
C PRO A 248 17.83 22.12 -6.76
N LEU A 249 17.08 21.92 -5.66
CA LEU A 249 15.88 21.10 -5.68
C LEU A 249 14.74 21.75 -6.46
N ALA A 250 14.49 23.04 -6.24
CA ALA A 250 13.51 23.80 -7.01
C ALA A 250 13.83 23.78 -8.52
N ALA A 251 15.09 24.04 -8.89
CA ALA A 251 15.55 23.96 -10.27
C ALA A 251 15.37 22.54 -10.86
N ALA A 252 15.62 21.49 -10.07
CA ALA A 252 15.41 20.11 -10.52
C ALA A 252 13.94 19.80 -10.84
N TYR A 253 13.01 20.29 -10.02
CA TYR A 253 11.57 20.17 -10.29
C TYR A 253 11.13 20.98 -11.51
N MET A 254 11.58 22.22 -11.63
CA MET A 254 11.20 23.11 -12.72
C MET A 254 11.78 22.66 -14.07
N MET A 255 13.02 22.18 -14.10
CA MET A 255 13.70 21.76 -15.34
C MET A 255 13.54 20.27 -15.65
N ARG A 256 12.79 19.52 -14.84
CA ARG A 256 12.60 18.06 -14.96
C ARG A 256 13.91 17.27 -15.05
N ILE A 257 14.94 17.70 -14.32
CA ILE A 257 16.25 17.04 -14.25
C ILE A 257 16.47 16.35 -12.90
N SER A 258 17.48 15.47 -12.83
CA SER A 258 17.86 14.88 -11.54
C SER A 258 18.42 15.94 -10.58
N LEU A 259 18.23 15.76 -9.28
CA LEU A 259 18.83 16.60 -8.25
C LEU A 259 20.36 16.57 -8.32
N ARG A 260 20.95 15.43 -8.72
CA ARG A 260 22.40 15.31 -8.94
C ARG A 260 22.87 16.27 -10.04
N SER A 261 22.13 16.32 -11.14
CA SER A 261 22.41 17.25 -12.25
C SER A 261 22.26 18.71 -11.80
N ALA A 262 21.18 19.04 -11.09
CA ALA A 262 20.96 20.39 -10.60
C ALA A 262 22.07 20.86 -9.64
N ASN A 263 22.51 20.00 -8.71
CA ASN A 263 23.63 20.31 -7.82
C ASN A 263 24.96 20.52 -8.57
N LEU A 264 25.21 19.74 -9.63
CA LEU A 264 26.40 19.92 -10.47
C LEU A 264 26.39 21.30 -11.14
N TRP A 265 25.25 21.71 -11.67
CA TRP A 265 25.10 23.04 -12.29
C TRP A 265 25.16 24.16 -11.27
N PHE A 266 24.62 23.96 -10.07
CA PHE A 266 24.71 24.95 -8.99
C PHE A 266 26.16 25.23 -8.61
N LYS A 267 26.99 24.19 -8.47
CA LYS A 267 28.43 24.36 -8.24
C LYS A 267 29.11 25.15 -9.35
N LYS A 268 28.81 24.84 -10.63
CA LYS A 268 29.36 25.58 -11.78
C LYS A 268 28.95 27.06 -11.78
N TRP A 269 27.69 27.34 -11.45
CA TRP A 269 27.17 28.70 -11.33
C TRP A 269 27.87 29.47 -10.20
N GLN A 270 28.09 28.83 -9.04
CA GLN A 270 28.87 29.45 -7.95
C GLN A 270 30.29 29.80 -8.38
N THR A 271 30.99 28.90 -9.09
CA THR A 271 32.34 29.15 -9.59
C THR A 271 32.38 30.28 -10.61
N ALA A 272 31.39 30.38 -11.50
CA ALA A 272 31.30 31.40 -12.52
C ALA A 272 31.04 32.83 -11.98
N ARG A 273 30.61 32.96 -10.71
CA ARG A 273 30.38 34.25 -10.03
C ARG A 273 31.55 34.72 -9.18
N ILE A 274 32.56 33.88 -8.99
CA ILE A 274 33.77 34.18 -8.19
C ILE A 274 34.89 34.76 -9.07
N VAL A 275 34.71 34.73 -10.39
CA VAL A 275 35.57 35.38 -11.40
C VAL A 275 34.91 36.68 -11.84
#